data_AF-K2EFZ1-F1
#
_entry.id   AF-K2EFZ1-F1
#
_cell.length_a   1.000
_cell.length_b   1.000
_cell.length_c   1.000
_cell.angle_alpha   90.00
_cell.angle_beta   90.00
_cell.angle_gamma   90.00
#
_symmetry.space_group_name_H-M   'P 1'
#
loop_
_entity.id
_entity.type
_entity.pdbx_description
1 polymer ?
#
loop_
_entity_poly.entity_id
_entity_poly.type
_entity_poly.pdbx_seq_one_letter_code
_entity_poly.pdbx_strand_id
1 'polypeptide(L)' 'MSDYVFKIKKGEVEIELKSDDAKFIEEQLEKWREAVLK' A
#
# COMPACT_ATOMS: atom_id res chain seq x y z
N MET A 1 18.45 0.03 6.89
CA MET A 1 17.48 -0.65 6.02
C MET A 1 16.34 0.33 5.82
N SER A 2 15.94 0.58 4.57
CA SER A 2 14.87 1.54 4.29
C SER A 2 13.54 0.82 4.45
N ASP A 3 12.78 1.16 5.48
CA ASP A 3 11.41 0.67 5.65
C ASP A 3 10.48 1.46 4.74
N TYR A 4 9.91 0.79 3.75
CA TYR A 4 8.87 1.35 2.90
C TYR A 4 7.51 1.18 3.58
N VAL A 5 6.79 2.29 3.71
CA VAL A 5 5.49 2.33 4.38
C VAL A 5 4.41 2.72 3.38
N PHE A 6 3.49 1.80 3.12
CA PHE A 6 2.28 2.03 2.35
C PHE A 6 1.11 2.30 3.29
N LYS A 7 0.36 3.38 3.06
CA LYS A 7 -0.87 3.71 3.79
C LYS A 7 -1.99 4.04 2.83
N ILE A 8 -3.13 3.38 2.99
CA ILE A 8 -4.35 3.71 2.25
C ILE A 8 -5.53 3.89 3.21
N LYS A 9 -6.34 4.90 2.93
CA LYS A 9 -7.54 5.24 3.71
C LYS A 9 -8.73 5.40 2.77
N LYS A 10 -9.73 4.53 2.90
CA LYS A 10 -11.01 4.59 2.14
C LYS A 10 -12.17 4.52 3.13
N GLY A 11 -12.77 5.68 3.43
CA GLY A 11 -13.84 5.78 4.43
C GLY A 11 -13.35 5.42 5.84
N GLU A 12 -13.95 4.38 6.42
CA GLU A 12 -13.60 3.84 7.74
C GLU A 12 -12.44 2.82 7.70
N VAL A 13 -12.00 2.41 6.51
CA VAL A 13 -10.93 1.42 6.34
C VAL A 13 -9.58 2.12 6.23
N GLU A 14 -8.67 1.79 7.14
CA GLU A 14 -7.26 2.18 7.12
C GLU A 14 -6.37 0.94 7.04
N ILE A 15 -5.45 0.92 6.07
CA ILE A 15 -4.53 -0.19 5.88
C ILE A 15 -3.11 0.38 5.86
N GLU A 16 -2.28 -0.13 6.76
CA GLU A 16 -0.86 0.19 6.87
C GLU A 16 -0.04 -1.06 6.56
N LEU A 17 0.90 -0.93 5.63
CA LEU A 17 1.78 -2.01 5.17
C LEU A 17 3.22 -1.52 5.28
N LYS A 18 4.06 -2.32 5.96
CA LYS A 18 5.48 -2.05 6.13
C LYS A 18 6.29 -3.19 5.52
N SER A 19 7.27 -2.85 4.70
CA SER A 19 8.17 -3.82 4.08
C SER A 19 9.50 -3.15 3.81
N ASP A 20 10.61 -3.90 3.92
CA ASP A 20 11.93 -3.49 3.48
C ASP A 20 12.16 -3.71 1.97
N ASP A 21 11.23 -4.41 1.31
CA ASP A 21 11.23 -4.65 -0.14
C ASP A 21 10.42 -3.57 -0.89
N ALA A 22 11.11 -2.80 -1.72
CA ALA A 22 10.53 -1.72 -2.52
C ALA A 22 9.54 -2.22 -3.59
N LYS A 23 9.87 -3.34 -4.27
CA LYS A 23 9.03 -3.89 -5.35
C LYS A 23 7.71 -4.38 -4.80
N PHE A 24 7.75 -5.03 -3.63
CA PHE A 24 6.55 -5.47 -2.95
C PHE A 24 5.60 -4.30 -2.66
N ILE A 25 6.12 -3.17 -2.18
CA ILE A 25 5.30 -1.98 -1.88
C ILE A 25 4.72 -1.36 -3.16
N GLU A 26 5.49 -1.31 -4.25
CA GLU A 26 4.99 -0.87 -5.56
C GLU A 26 3.85 -1.77 -6.08
N GLU A 27 3.99 -3.10 -5.99
CA GLU A 27 2.94 -4.04 -6.38
C GLU A 27 1.67 -3.90 -5.52
N GLN A 28 1.83 -3.68 -4.21
CA GLN A 28 0.68 -3.42 -3.33
C GLN A 28 0.00 -2.09 -3.69
N LEU A 29 0.78 -1.05 -3.98
CA LEU A 29 0.27 0.25 -4.43
C LEU A 29 -0.60 0.12 -5.69
N GLU A 30 -0.14 -0.58 -6.71
CA GLU A 30 -0.92 -0.80 -7.94
C GLU A 30 -2.21 -1.57 -7.67
N LYS A 31 -2.14 -2.68 -6.93
CA LYS A 31 -3.32 -3.50 -6.58
C LYS A 31 -4.36 -2.69 -5.82
N TRP A 32 -3.94 -1.94 -4.81
CA TRP A 32 -4.84 -1.09 -4.03
C TRP A 32 -5.38 0.07 -4.85
N ARG A 33 -4.58 0.65 -5.75
CA ARG A 33 -5.05 1.70 -6.68
C ARG A 33 -6.19 1.19 -7.57
N GLU A 34 -6.06 0.00 -8.14
CA GLU A 34 -7.14 -0.61 -8.94
C GLU A 34 -8.37 -0.94 -8.09
N ALA A 35 -8.18 -1.50 -6.90
CA ALA A 35 -9.27 -1.86 -6.00
C ALA A 35 -10.02 -0.65 -5.42
N VAL A 36 -9.35 0.51 -5.28
CA VAL A 36 -9.97 1.74 -4.78
C VAL A 36 -10.66 2.54 -5.87
N LEU A 37 -10.13 2.55 -7.09
CA LEU A 37 -10.68 3.28 -8.23
C LEU A 37 -11.86 2.58 -8.94
N LYS A 38 -12.05 1.27 -8.71
CA LYS A 38 -13.32 0.57 -9.00
C LYS A 38 -14.34 0.77 -7.87
#